data_AF-A0A946VAT0-F1
#
_entry.id   AF-A0A946VAT0-F1
#
_cell.length_a   1.000
_cell.length_b   1.000
_cell.length_c   1.000
_cell.angle_alpha   90.00
_cell.angle_beta   90.00
_cell.angle_gamma   90.00
#
_symmetry.space_group_name_H-M   'P 1'
#
loop_
_entity.id
_entity.type
_entity.pdbx_description
1 polymer ?
#
loop_
_entity_poly.entity_id
_entity_poly.type
_entity_poly.pdbx_seq_one_letter_code
_entity_poly.pdbx_strand_id
1 'polypeptide(L)' 'MTNTQIDKYKSSLKKAWLIYALITVALIVVLVVFVAGDNEERFFFSIMPAAAAYVFRPTEKYMSKLILKYTGVSKPEENE' A
#
# COMPACT_ATOMS: atom_id res chain seq x y z
N MET A 1 -6.92 -25.04 9.60
CA MET A 1 -5.97 -24.38 8.66
C MET A 1 -4.56 -24.57 9.17
N THR A 2 -3.59 -24.90 8.31
CA THR A 2 -2.19 -25.12 8.72
C THR A 2 -1.50 -23.78 8.98
N ASN A 3 -0.70 -23.66 10.06
CA ASN A 3 0.10 -22.46 10.37
C ASN A 3 0.82 -21.87 9.14
N THR A 4 1.27 -22.77 8.25
CA THR A 4 1.92 -22.45 6.98
C THR A 4 1.10 -21.55 6.05
N GLN A 5 -0.24 -21.67 6.02
CA GLN A 5 -1.09 -20.83 5.16
C GLN A 5 -1.25 -19.42 5.74
N ILE A 6 -1.35 -19.31 7.07
CA ILE A 6 -1.40 -18.03 7.79
C ILE A 6 -0.10 -17.25 7.56
N ASP A 7 1.05 -17.92 7.67
CA ASP A 7 2.36 -17.29 7.45
C ASP A 7 2.55 -16.80 6.02
N LYS A 8 2.11 -17.58 5.04
CA LYS A 8 2.12 -17.19 3.62
C LYS A 8 1.24 -15.98 3.35
N TYR A 9 0.06 -15.93 3.95
CA TYR A 9 -0.85 -14.78 3.83
C TYR A 9 -0.24 -13.52 4.47
N LYS A 10 0.28 -13.62 5.71
CA LYS A 10 0.96 -12.50 6.39
C LYS A 10 2.15 -11.96 5.58
N SER A 11 2.94 -12.84 4.98
CA SER A 11 4.06 -12.44 4.12
C SER A 11 3.58 -11.72 2.86
N SER A 12 2.53 -12.22 2.21
CA SER A 12 1.93 -11.59 1.03
C SER A 12 1.33 -10.22 1.36
N LEU A 13 0.68 -10.08 2.51
CA LEU A 13 0.14 -8.81 3.01
C LEU A 13 1.24 -7.78 3.27
N LYS A 14 2.34 -8.18 3.91
CA LYS A 14 3.52 -7.30 4.10
C LYS A 14 4.07 -6.82 2.76
N LYS A 15 4.21 -7.72 1.78
CA LYS A 15 4.67 -7.37 0.42
C LYS A 15 3.72 -6.39 -0.27
N ALA A 16 2.40 -6.61 -0.17
CA ALA A 16 1.40 -5.73 -0.77
C ALA A 16 1.47 -4.30 -0.17
N TRP A 17 1.63 -4.20 1.15
CA TRP A 17 1.83 -2.91 1.82
C TRP A 17 3.14 -2.22 1.42
N LEU A 18 4.22 -2.99 1.28
CA LEU A 18 5.51 -2.47 0.81
C LEU A 18 5.38 -1.89 -0.61
N ILE A 19 4.72 -2.61 -1.52
CA ILE A 19 4.48 -2.14 -2.89
C ILE A 19 3.64 -0.86 -2.89
N TYR A 20 2.57 -0.82 -2.09
CA TYR A 20 1.73 0.37 -1.93
C TYR A 20 2.54 1.59 -1.46
N ALA A 21 3.40 1.42 -0.47
CA ALA A 21 4.27 2.49 0.03
C ALA A 21 5.27 2.95 -1.04
N LEU A 22 5.89 2.02 -1.78
CA LEU A 22 6.84 2.36 -2.84
C LEU A 22 6.18 3.15 -3.98
N ILE A 23 4.97 2.75 -4.41
CA ILE A 23 4.21 3.49 -5.42
C ILE A 23 3.88 4.90 -4.91
N THR A 24 3.47 5.02 -3.64
CA THR A 24 3.17 6.32 -3.02
C THR A 24 4.38 7.24 -3.04
N VAL A 25 5.55 6.74 -2.63
CA VAL A 25 6.81 7.49 -2.65
C VAL A 25 7.20 7.88 -4.08
N ALA A 26 7.08 6.95 -5.04
CA ALA A 26 7.36 7.24 -6.44
C ALA A 26 6.47 8.36 -6.98
N LEU A 27 5.16 8.36 -6.66
CA LEU A 27 4.25 9.44 -7.03
C LEU A 27 4.64 10.78 -6.41
N ILE A 28 5.00 10.79 -5.11
CA ILE A 28 5.50 12.01 -4.45
C ILE A 28 6.72 12.56 -5.18
N VAL A 29 7.70 11.71 -5.48
CA VAL A 29 8.93 12.12 -6.19
C VAL A 29 8.58 12.71 -7.55
N VAL A 30 7.65 12.09 -8.29
CA VAL A 30 7.22 12.62 -9.59
C VAL A 30 6.58 14.00 -9.45
N LEU A 31 5.68 14.19 -8.48
CA LEU A 31 5.03 15.47 -8.24
C LEU A 31 6.05 16.55 -7.82
N VAL A 32 6.99 16.21 -6.94
CA VAL A 32 8.00 17.16 -6.45
C VAL A 32 9.01 17.55 -7.53
N VAL A 33 9.44 16.62 -8.38
CA VAL A 33 10.49 16.86 -9.39
C VAL A 33 9.94 17.49 -10.66
N PHE A 34 8.77 17.04 -11.12
CA PHE A 34 8.24 17.42 -12.44
C PHE A 34 7.09 18.43 -12.39
N VAL A 35 6.35 18.52 -11.27
CA VAL A 35 5.16 19.40 -11.17
C VAL A 35 5.44 20.64 -10.33
N ALA A 36 6.17 20.51 -9.23
CA ALA A 36 6.43 21.62 -8.32
C ALA A 36 7.36 22.67 -8.95
N GLY A 37 6.87 23.90 -9.10
CA GLY A 37 7.60 25.02 -9.68
C GLY A 37 8.47 25.78 -8.68
N ASP A 38 8.04 25.88 -7.43
CA ASP A 38 8.73 26.62 -6.37
C ASP A 38 8.95 25.78 -5.09
N ASN A 39 9.60 26.38 -4.08
CA ASN A 39 9.91 25.67 -2.85
C ASN A 39 8.67 25.40 -1.96
N GLU A 40 7.64 26.24 -2.05
CA GLU A 40 6.41 26.05 -1.28
C GLU A 40 5.63 24.86 -1.83
N GLU A 41 5.46 24.77 -3.14
CA GLU A 41 4.82 23.64 -3.81
C GLU A 41 5.58 22.33 -3.58
N ARG A 42 6.92 22.34 -3.59
CA ARG A 42 7.72 21.14 -3.27
C ARG A 42 7.44 20.65 -1.85
N PHE A 43 7.31 21.57 -0.90
CA PHE A 43 6.94 21.23 0.47
C PHE A 43 5.53 20.62 0.51
N PHE A 44 4.54 21.26 -0.11
CA PHE A 44 3.17 20.74 -0.15
C PHE A 44 3.08 19.36 -0.82
N PHE A 45 3.71 19.17 -1.98
CA PHE A 45 3.72 17.90 -2.69
C PHE A 45 4.50 16.79 -1.96
N SER A 46 5.37 17.12 -1.01
CA SER A 46 6.02 16.11 -0.17
C SER A 46 5.09 15.54 0.91
N ILE A 47 4.23 16.38 1.50
CA ILE A 47 3.43 16.02 2.68
C ILE A 47 1.97 15.67 2.33
N MET A 48 1.33 16.41 1.42
CA MET A 48 -0.08 16.22 1.10
C MET A 48 -0.36 14.84 0.48
N PRO A 49 0.40 14.39 -0.53
CA PRO A 49 0.14 13.07 -1.10
C PRO A 49 0.42 11.93 -0.12
N ALA A 50 1.37 12.11 0.81
CA ALA A 50 1.58 11.14 1.89
C ALA A 50 0.38 11.07 2.85
N ALA A 51 -0.17 12.23 3.24
CA ALA A 51 -1.39 12.29 4.04
C ALA A 51 -2.59 11.71 3.29
N ALA A 52 -2.75 12.03 2.01
CA ALA A 52 -3.79 11.47 1.16
C ALA A 52 -3.67 9.95 1.04
N ALA A 53 -2.47 9.41 0.85
CA ALA A 53 -2.23 7.96 0.83
C ALA A 53 -2.57 7.28 2.16
N TYR A 54 -2.48 7.98 3.29
CA TYR A 54 -2.95 7.43 4.56
C TYR A 54 -4.47 7.42 4.66
N VAL A 55 -5.13 8.51 4.25
CA VAL A 55 -6.60 8.64 4.27
C VAL A 55 -7.25 7.66 3.29
N PHE A 56 -6.73 7.58 2.07
CA PHE A 56 -7.18 6.69 1.01
C PHE A 56 -6.51 5.31 1.06
N ARG A 57 -5.96 4.92 2.22
CA ARG A 57 -5.34 3.61 2.37
C ARG A 57 -6.33 2.50 1.98
N PRO A 58 -5.90 1.51 1.22
CA PRO A 58 -6.79 0.44 0.79
C PRO A 58 -7.29 -0.36 2.01
N THR A 59 -8.57 -0.71 1.97
CA THR A 59 -9.18 -1.53 3.02
C THR A 59 -8.57 -2.94 3.02
N GLU A 60 -8.56 -3.59 4.19
CA GLU A 60 -8.05 -4.95 4.29
C GLU A 60 -8.78 -5.92 3.36
N LYS A 61 -10.09 -5.75 3.17
CA LYS A 61 -10.90 -6.55 2.23
C LYS A 61 -10.40 -6.40 0.80
N TYR A 62 -10.12 -5.17 0.37
CA TYR A 62 -9.60 -4.90 -0.96
C TYR A 62 -8.20 -5.50 -1.15
N MET A 63 -7.29 -5.27 -0.20
CA MET A 63 -5.96 -5.87 -0.18
C MET A 63 -6.02 -7.41 -0.23
N SER A 64 -6.88 -8.03 0.58
CA SER A 64 -7.08 -9.48 0.61
C SER A 64 -7.53 -10.03 -0.74
N LYS A 65 -8.44 -9.32 -1.42
CA LYS A 65 -8.93 -9.70 -2.76
C LYS A 65 -7.82 -9.64 -3.80
N LEU A 66 -6.96 -8.63 -3.74
CA LEU A 66 -5.80 -8.50 -4.64
C LEU A 66 -4.76 -9.58 -4.36
N ILE A 67 -4.47 -9.86 -3.08
CA ILE A 67 -3.55 -10.93 -2.69
C ILE A 67 -4.07 -12.27 -3.23
N LEU A 68 -5.34 -12.61 -2.98
CA LEU A 68 -5.93 -13.83 -3.53
C LEU A 68 -5.84 -13.89 -5.06
N LYS A 69 -6.12 -12.77 -5.75
CA LYS A 69 -6.06 -12.70 -7.21
C LYS A 69 -4.66 -12.92 -7.77
N TYR A 70 -3.62 -12.37 -7.14
CA TYR A 70 -2.26 -12.38 -7.68
C TYR A 70 -1.35 -13.46 -7.10
N THR A 71 -1.61 -13.94 -5.89
CA THR A 71 -0.79 -14.96 -5.22
C THR A 71 -1.53 -16.29 -5.00
N GLY A 72 -2.85 -16.32 -5.20
CA GLY A 72 -3.69 -17.49 -4.91
C GLY A 72 -3.88 -17.76 -3.41
N VAL A 73 -3.36 -16.90 -2.53
CA VAL A 73 -3.44 -17.09 -1.07
C VAL A 73 -4.69 -16.40 -0.54
N SER A 74 -5.58 -17.18 0.08
CA SER A 74 -6.77 -16.66 0.76
C SER A 74 -6.44 -16.09 2.15
N LYS A 75 -7.24 -15.11 2.59
CA LYS A 75 -7.26 -14.69 3.99
C LYS A 75 -7.71 -15.91 4.83
N PRO A 76 -6.99 -16.27 5.90
CA PRO A 76 -7.46 -17.31 6.81
C PRO A 76 -8.80 -16.90 7.40
N GLU A 77 -9.72 -17.86 7.58
CA GLU A 77 -10.95 -17.62 8.32
C GLU A 77 -10.54 -17.29 9.76
N GLU A 78 -10.98 -16.12 10.21
CA GLU A 78 -10.85 -15.71 11.60
C GLU A 78 -11.86 -16.58 12.35
N ASN A 79 -11.39 -17.64 13.00
CA ASN A 79 -12.19 -18.30 14.03
C ASN A 79 -12.48 -17.22 15.07
N GLU A 80 -13.72 -16.74 15.14
CA GLU A 80 -14.25 -16.05 16.32
C GLU A 80 -14.05 -16.90 17.58
#